data_AF-A0A525CDI9-F1
#
_entry.id   AF-A0A525CDI9-F1
#
_cell.length_a   1.000
_cell.length_b   1.000
_cell.length_c   1.000
_cell.angle_alpha   90.00
_cell.angle_beta   90.00
_cell.angle_gamma   90.00
#
_symmetry.space_group_name_H-M   'P 1'
#
loop_
_entity.id
_entity.type
_entity.pdbx_description
1 polymer ?
#
loop_
_entity_poly.entity_id
_entity_poly.type
_entity_poly.pdbx_seq_one_letter_code
_entity_poly.pdbx_strand_id
1 'polypeptide(L)' 'MLGIDDPIIAFVYIANIVAVSICIIYGIINWNKGADNEAEEIAEEELWEKEEAKLDEEL' A
#
# COMPACT_ATOMS: atom_id res chain seq x y z
N MET A 1 35.44 5.36 14.00
CA MET A 1 34.35 5.48 13.01
C MET A 1 34.30 4.20 12.18
N LEU A 2 33.19 3.89 11.50
CA LEU A 2 32.97 2.70 10.64
C LEU A 2 33.92 2.60 9.41
N GLY A 3 35.18 3.06 9.53
CA GLY A 3 36.10 3.26 8.42
C GLY A 3 35.81 4.49 7.56
N ILE A 4 34.80 5.29 7.93
CA ILE A 4 34.42 6.53 7.24
C ILE A 4 35.00 7.70 8.04
N ASP A 5 35.86 8.49 7.42
CA ASP A 5 36.55 9.62 8.08
C ASP A 5 35.64 10.83 8.31
N ASP A 6 34.61 11.00 7.48
CA ASP A 6 33.66 12.10 7.58
C ASP A 6 32.41 11.68 8.39
N PRO A 7 32.17 12.31 9.57
CA PRO A 7 30.98 12.06 10.38
C PRO A 7 29.65 12.26 9.65
N ILE A 8 29.60 13.21 8.71
CA ILE A 8 28.38 13.53 7.93
C ILE A 8 28.07 12.37 7.00
N ILE A 9 29.08 11.82 6.33
CA ILE A 9 28.90 10.68 5.42
C ILE A 9 28.41 9.45 6.19
N ALA A 10 29.01 9.16 7.36
CA ALA A 10 28.56 8.07 8.22
C ALA A 10 27.09 8.26 8.67
N PHE A 11 26.71 9.48 9.03
CA PHE A 11 25.33 9.81 9.39
C PHE A 11 24.35 9.57 8.23
N VAL A 12 24.69 9.99 7.00
CA VAL A 12 23.83 9.82 5.82
C VAL A 12 23.55 8.34 5.51
N TYR A 13 24.55 7.46 5.67
CA TYR A 13 24.36 6.02 5.51
C TYR A 13 23.41 5.44 6.56
N ILE A 14 23.59 5.82 7.83
CA ILE A 14 22.70 5.38 8.91
C ILE A 14 21.28 5.90 8.69
N ALA A 15 21.15 7.18 8.34
CA ALA A 15 19.87 7.81 8.05
C ALA A 15 19.13 7.13 6.89
N ASN A 16 19.83 6.72 5.84
CA ASN A 16 19.24 5.96 4.73
C ASN A 16 18.66 4.61 5.19
N ILE A 17 19.43 3.85 5.97
CA ILE A 17 18.97 2.56 6.51
C ILE A 17 17.74 2.75 7.39
N VAL A 18 17.74 3.80 8.22
CA VAL A 18 16.60 4.14 9.08
C VAL A 18 15.39 4.54 8.24
N ALA A 19 15.56 5.37 7.21
CA ALA A 19 14.48 5.80 6.33
C ALA A 19 13.81 4.61 5.62
N VAL A 20 14.60 3.71 5.03
CA VAL A 20 14.09 2.48 4.41
C VAL A 20 13.35 1.62 5.43
N SER A 21 13.89 1.48 6.63
CA SER A 21 13.25 0.70 7.70
C SER A 21 11.90 1.27 8.11
N ILE A 22 11.80 2.60 8.25
CA ILE A 22 10.54 3.29 8.57
C ILE A 22 9.51 3.05 7.46
N CYS A 23 9.88 3.16 6.18
CA CYS A 23 8.98 2.90 5.06
C CYS A 23 8.43 1.47 5.06
N ILE A 24 9.31 0.48 5.28
CA ILE A 24 8.91 -0.93 5.35
C ILE A 24 7.97 -1.17 6.53
N ILE A 25 8.31 -0.70 7.73
CA ILE A 25 7.49 -0.86 8.93
C ILE A 25 6.12 -0.21 8.73
N TYR A 26 6.08 1.01 8.19
CA TYR A 26 4.83 1.69 7.90
C TYR A 26 3.97 0.91 6.91
N GLY A 27 4.55 0.43 5.81
CA GLY A 27 3.87 -0.43 4.85
C GLY A 27 3.29 -1.68 5.52
N ILE A 28 4.09 -2.41 6.30
CA ILE A 28 3.64 -3.62 7.02
C ILE A 28 2.53 -3.32 8.04
N ILE A 29 2.51 -2.15 8.68
CA ILE A 29 1.46 -1.78 9.64
C ILE A 29 0.18 -1.33 8.92
N ASN A 30 0.31 -0.71 7.75
CA ASN A 30 -0.79 0.01 7.10
C ASN A 30 -1.32 -0.68 5.82
N TRP A 31 -0.69 -1.75 5.34
CA TRP A 31 -1.06 -2.38 4.06
C TRP A 31 -2.51 -2.88 4.00
N ASN A 32 -3.12 -3.21 5.14
CA ASN A 32 -4.48 -3.77 5.21
C ASN A 32 -5.52 -2.82 5.85
N LYS A 33 -5.16 -1.55 6.12
CA LYS A 33 -6.03 -0.60 6.83
C LYS A 33 -7.09 0.10 5.95
N GLY A 34 -7.51 -0.54 4.87
CA GLY A 34 -8.54 -0.04 3.95
C GLY A 34 -9.33 -1.15 3.27
N ALA A 35 -9.20 -2.39 3.76
CA ALA A 35 -9.92 -3.54 3.22
C ALA A 35 -11.20 -3.86 4.02
N ASP A 36 -11.60 -2.98 4.95
CA ASP A 36 -12.72 -3.22 5.88
C ASP A 36 -14.07 -3.39 5.15
N ASN A 37 -14.19 -2.83 3.95
CA ASN A 37 -15.37 -2.84 3.09
C ASN A 37 -15.14 -3.55 1.74
N GLU A 38 -14.01 -4.24 1.56
CA GLU A 38 -13.65 -4.91 0.30
C GLU A 38 -14.72 -5.94 -0.13
N ALA A 39 -15.27 -6.70 0.83
CA ALA A 39 -16.34 -7.66 0.54
C ALA A 39 -17.67 -7.00 0.13
N GLU A 40 -17.95 -5.80 0.65
CA GLU A 40 -19.16 -5.04 0.30
C GLU A 40 -19.01 -4.40 -1.08
N GLU A 41 -17.83 -3.84 -1.39
CA GLU A 41 -17.50 -3.31 -2.72
C GLU A 41 -17.56 -4.40 -3.81
N ILE A 42 -17.01 -5.59 -3.56
CA ILE A 42 -17.09 -6.73 -4.50
C ILE A 42 -18.56 -7.13 -4.74
N ALA A 43 -19.38 -7.18 -3.69
CA ALA A 43 -20.78 -7.57 -3.81
C ALA A 43 -21.60 -6.51 -4.57
N GLU A 44 -21.29 -5.23 -4.39
CA GLU A 44 -21.86 -4.14 -5.17
C GLU A 44 -21.48 -4.27 -6.65
N GLU A 45 -20.19 -4.40 -6.97
CA GLU A 45 -19.70 -4.56 -8.35
C GLU A 45 -20.37 -5.75 -9.07
N GLU A 46 -20.47 -6.91 -8.41
CA GLU A 46 -21.18 -8.07 -8.96
C GLU A 46 -22.67 -7.79 -9.26
N LEU A 47 -23.31 -6.93 -8.47
CA LEU A 47 -24.72 -6.57 -8.68
C LEU A 47 -24.85 -5.66 -9.90
N TRP A 48 -23.98 -4.65 -10.01
CA TRP A 48 -23.94 -3.75 -11.15
C TRP A 48 -23.71 -4.50 -12.46
N GLU A 49 -22.73 -5.41 -12.51
CA GLU A 49 -22.47 -6.23 -13.71
C GLU A 49 -23.71 -7.05 -14.13
N LYS A 50 -24.45 -7.60 -13.16
CA LYS A 50 -25.69 -8.36 -13.43
C LYS A 50 -26.82 -7.47 -13.92
N GLU A 51 -26.95 -6.26 -13.40
CA GLU A 51 -27.96 -5.30 -13.85
C GLU A 51 -27.65 -4.76 -15.25
N GLU A 52 -26.38 -4.47 -15.53
CA GLU A 52 -25.91 -4.02 -16.85
C GLU A 52 -26.14 -5.09 -17.90
N ALA A 53 -25.78 -6.35 -17.61
CA ALA A 53 -26.05 -7.48 -18.53
C ALA A 53 -27.54 -7.67 -18.83
N LYS A 54 -28.41 -7.48 -17.83
CA LYS A 54 -29.87 -7.55 -18.04
C LYS A 54 -30.38 -6.40 -18.92
N LEU A 55 -29.90 -5.18 -18.68
CA LEU A 55 -30.26 -4.02 -19.50
C LEU A 55 -29.84 -4.20 -20.96
N ASP A 56 -28.65 -4.77 -21.19
CA ASP A 56 -28.15 -5.08 -22.53
C ASP A 56 -28.95 -6.19 -23.23
N GLU A 57 -29.43 -7.20 -22.49
CA GLU A 57 -30.29 -8.26 -23.03
C GLU A 57 -31.72 -7.77 -23.33
N GLU A 58 -32.20 -6.74 -22.63
CA GLU A 58 -33.53 -6.15 -22.81
C GLU A 58 -33.60 -5.06 -23.92
N LEU A 59 -32.47 -4.69 -24.53
CA LEU A 59 -32.31 -3.64 -25.55
C LEU A 59 -32.30 -4.18 -26.99
#